data_AF-A0A246FJ47-F1
#
_entry.id   AF-A0A246FJ47-F1
#
_cell.length_a   1.000
_cell.length_b   1.000
_cell.length_c   1.000
_cell.angle_alpha   90.00
_cell.angle_beta   90.00
_cell.angle_gamma   90.00
#
_symmetry.space_group_name_H-M   'P 1'
#
loop_
_entity.id
_entity.type
_entity.pdbx_description
1 polymer ?
#
loop_
_entity_poly.entity_id
_entity_poly.type
_entity_poly.pdbx_seq_one_letter_code
_entity_poly.pdbx_strand_id
1 'polypeptide(L)'
;MPFTVRGGFGGGTYAAKASASMLANPTPVGFVFDHWQTTVALRATFAVPTRLDMPARAMLSPVYRAASAWTSVVKVRPNGSNVYHYYPAPAAHFKGIMSFHHGATGTMRLVRE
;
A
#
# COMPACT_ATOMS: atom_id res chain seq x y z
N MET A 1 -29.78 -9.13 0.72
CA MET A 1 -28.87 -10.23 0.30
C MET A 1 -27.60 -10.15 1.14
N PRO A 2 -27.18 -11.24 1.83
CA PRO A 2 -26.01 -11.20 2.68
C PRO A 2 -24.72 -11.24 1.85
N PHE A 3 -23.82 -10.31 2.15
CA PHE A 3 -22.50 -10.18 1.52
C PHE A 3 -21.42 -10.13 2.59
N THR A 4 -20.34 -10.87 2.38
CA THR A 4 -19.27 -11.02 3.38
C THR A 4 -17.93 -10.56 2.80
N VAL A 5 -17.27 -9.65 3.51
CA VAL A 5 -15.86 -9.33 3.30
C VAL A 5 -15.07 -9.95 4.44
N ARG A 6 -14.05 -10.75 4.13
CA ARG A 6 -13.09 -11.24 5.13
C ARG A 6 -11.81 -10.44 4.99
N GLY A 7 -11.28 -9.91 6.10
CA GLY A 7 -10.07 -9.08 6.07
C GLY A 7 -10.25 -7.68 5.48
N GLY A 8 -11.47 -7.13 5.52
CA GLY A 8 -11.78 -5.79 5.00
C GLY A 8 -13.13 -5.27 5.49
N PHE A 9 -13.49 -4.06 5.08
CA PHE A 9 -14.75 -3.37 5.38
C PHE A 9 -15.67 -3.32 4.15
N GLY A 10 -16.99 -3.21 4.39
CA GLY A 10 -18.03 -3.17 3.35
C GLY A 10 -18.89 -4.43 3.25
N GLY A 11 -18.76 -5.36 4.19
CA GLY A 11 -19.70 -6.48 4.36
C GLY A 11 -21.05 -6.02 4.91
N GLY A 12 -22.12 -6.79 4.68
CA GLY A 12 -23.45 -6.46 5.19
C GLY A 12 -24.59 -7.05 4.38
N THR A 13 -25.82 -6.63 4.71
CA THR A 13 -27.00 -6.96 3.93
C THR A 13 -27.38 -5.77 3.06
N TYR A 14 -27.42 -5.98 1.76
CA TYR A 14 -27.74 -4.93 0.79
C TYR A 14 -29.00 -5.28 0.00
N ALA A 15 -29.68 -4.25 -0.49
CA ALA A 15 -30.73 -4.40 -1.50
C ALA A 15 -30.13 -4.91 -2.82
N ALA A 16 -30.92 -5.63 -3.61
CA ALA A 16 -30.48 -6.11 -4.92
C ALA A 16 -30.06 -4.92 -5.81
N LYS A 17 -28.96 -5.05 -6.54
CA LYS A 17 -28.37 -4.01 -7.41
C LYS A 17 -27.82 -2.77 -6.70
N ALA A 18 -27.81 -2.72 -5.36
CA ALA A 18 -27.12 -1.66 -4.64
C ALA A 18 -25.60 -1.71 -4.90
N SER A 19 -24.92 -0.57 -4.82
CA SER A 19 -23.46 -0.52 -5.01
C SER A 19 -22.79 -0.16 -3.69
N ALA A 20 -21.73 -0.90 -3.33
CA ALA A 20 -20.99 -0.69 -2.07
C ALA A 20 -19.48 -0.52 -2.32
N SER A 21 -18.85 0.27 -1.46
CA SER A 21 -17.40 0.48 -1.46
C SER A 21 -16.73 -0.51 -0.51
N MET A 22 -15.70 -1.19 -0.99
CA MET A 22 -14.95 -2.20 -0.25
C MET A 22 -13.55 -1.69 0.04
N LEU A 23 -13.13 -1.82 1.30
CA LEU A 23 -11.80 -1.44 1.76
C LEU A 23 -11.08 -2.68 2.29
N ALA A 24 -9.84 -2.89 1.86
CA ALA A 24 -8.98 -3.92 2.45
C ALA A 24 -8.48 -3.44 3.81
N ASN A 25 -8.30 -4.34 4.76
CA ASN A 25 -7.62 -4.00 6.01
C ASN A 25 -6.17 -3.54 5.72
N PRO A 26 -5.57 -2.78 6.65
CA PRO A 26 -4.15 -2.44 6.57
C PRO A 26 -3.30 -3.71 6.41
N THR A 27 -2.28 -3.63 5.55
CA THR A 27 -1.38 -4.77 5.30
C THR A 27 -0.44 -4.95 6.50
N PRO A 28 0.06 -6.17 6.75
CA PRO A 28 1.25 -6.36 7.57
C PRO A 28 2.46 -5.61 6.98
N VAL A 29 3.43 -5.27 7.83
CA VAL A 29 4.69 -4.65 7.39
C VAL A 29 5.41 -5.56 6.39
N GLY A 30 5.92 -5.00 5.30
CA GLY A 30 6.63 -5.74 4.25
C GLY A 30 5.72 -6.38 3.19
N PHE A 31 4.40 -6.15 3.27
CA PHE A 31 3.44 -6.61 2.27
C PHE A 31 2.72 -5.42 1.62
N VAL A 32 2.20 -5.63 0.42
CA VAL A 32 1.33 -4.69 -0.28
C VAL A 32 0.06 -5.41 -0.71
N PHE A 33 -1.04 -4.67 -0.81
CA PHE A 33 -2.26 -5.18 -1.43
C PHE A 33 -1.93 -5.65 -2.85
N ASP A 34 -2.30 -6.88 -3.16
CA ASP A 34 -2.10 -7.47 -4.48
C ASP A 34 -3.38 -7.37 -5.29
N HIS A 35 -4.43 -8.07 -4.87
CA HIS A 35 -5.73 -8.08 -5.54
C HIS A 35 -6.84 -8.57 -4.59
N TRP A 36 -8.09 -8.38 -5.01
CA TRP A 36 -9.25 -9.00 -4.37
C TRP A 36 -9.50 -10.40 -4.92
N GLN A 37 -9.49 -11.41 -4.06
CA GLN A 37 -10.07 -12.71 -4.37
C GLN A 37 -11.59 -12.66 -4.16
N THR A 38 -12.36 -13.06 -5.16
CA THR A 38 -13.80 -12.86 -5.20
C THR A 38 -14.52 -13.98 -5.94
N THR A 39 -15.76 -14.27 -5.55
CA THR A 39 -16.66 -15.20 -6.27
C THR A 39 -17.46 -14.54 -7.39
N VAL A 40 -17.32 -13.22 -7.56
CA VAL A 40 -18.04 -12.41 -8.55
C VAL A 40 -17.12 -11.42 -9.24
N ALA A 41 -17.49 -10.98 -10.43
CA ALA A 41 -16.72 -10.00 -11.17
C ALA A 41 -16.68 -8.64 -10.44
N LEU A 42 -15.49 -8.06 -10.34
CA LEU A 42 -15.27 -6.70 -9.84
C LEU A 42 -14.91 -5.78 -10.99
N ARG A 43 -15.36 -4.52 -10.91
CA ARG A 43 -14.97 -3.49 -11.87
C ARG A 43 -13.48 -3.16 -11.80
N ALA A 44 -12.88 -3.28 -10.62
CA ALA A 44 -11.46 -3.04 -10.38
C ALA A 44 -10.90 -3.99 -9.31
N THR A 45 -10.42 -5.17 -9.73
CA THR A 45 -9.90 -6.22 -8.84
C THR A 45 -8.60 -5.83 -8.11
N PHE A 46 -7.84 -4.90 -8.67
CA PHE A 46 -6.53 -4.45 -8.16
C PHE A 46 -6.58 -3.09 -7.45
N ALA A 47 -7.77 -2.55 -7.18
CA ALA A 47 -7.94 -1.23 -6.56
C ALA A 47 -8.44 -1.32 -5.12
N VAL A 48 -7.98 -0.39 -4.27
CA VAL A 48 -8.52 -0.13 -2.94
C VAL A 48 -8.73 1.39 -2.81
N PRO A 49 -9.97 1.88 -2.61
CA PRO A 49 -11.21 1.10 -2.56
C PRO A 49 -11.58 0.47 -3.92
N THR A 50 -12.38 -0.59 -3.89
CA THR A 50 -13.09 -1.11 -5.07
C THR A 50 -14.60 -0.97 -4.90
N ARG A 51 -15.33 -0.93 -6.01
CA ARG A 51 -16.80 -0.83 -6.01
C ARG A 51 -17.41 -2.13 -6.50
N LEU A 52 -18.36 -2.66 -5.73
CA LEU A 52 -19.10 -3.88 -6.06
C LEU A 52 -20.58 -3.55 -6.21
N ASP A 53 -21.14 -3.95 -7.36
CA ASP A 53 -22.58 -3.99 -7.56
C ASP A 53 -23.11 -5.29 -6.96
N MET A 54 -24.01 -5.18 -5.98
CA MET A 54 -24.37 -6.26 -5.06
C MET A 54 -25.09 -7.41 -5.76
N PRO A 55 -24.45 -8.58 -5.85
CA PRO A 55 -25.08 -9.78 -6.35
C PRO A 55 -25.96 -10.43 -5.27
N ALA A 56 -26.66 -11.51 -5.63
CA ALA A 56 -27.50 -12.25 -4.69
C ALA A 56 -26.74 -12.78 -3.48
N ARG A 57 -25.48 -13.22 -3.70
CA ARG A 57 -24.49 -13.62 -2.70
C ARG A 57 -23.11 -13.41 -3.29
N ALA A 58 -22.15 -12.96 -2.47
CA ALA A 58 -20.75 -12.98 -2.84
C ALA A 58 -19.84 -12.94 -1.61
N MET A 59 -18.59 -13.33 -1.82
CA MET A 59 -17.52 -13.24 -0.83
C MET A 59 -16.32 -12.53 -1.43
N LEU A 60 -15.75 -11.58 -0.69
CA LEU A 60 -14.52 -10.88 -1.04
C LEU A 60 -13.46 -11.10 0.05
N SER A 61 -12.21 -11.27 -0.35
CA SER A 61 -11.05 -11.32 0.54
C SER A 61 -9.85 -10.65 -0.13
N PRO A 62 -9.12 -9.74 0.55
CA PRO A 62 -7.92 -9.16 -0.03
C PRO A 62 -6.78 -10.17 0.06
N VAL A 63 -6.01 -10.23 -1.02
CA VAL A 63 -4.75 -10.97 -1.09
C VAL A 63 -3.62 -9.97 -1.02
N TYR A 64 -2.61 -10.29 -0.22
CA TYR A 64 -1.41 -9.47 -0.05
C TYR A 64 -0.21 -10.25 -0.58
N ARG A 65 0.70 -9.54 -1.24
CA ARG A 65 1.99 -10.09 -1.69
C ARG A 65 3.12 -9.38 -0.98
N ALA A 66 4.28 -10.04 -0.90
CA ALA A 66 5.49 -9.40 -0.42
C ALA A 66 5.76 -8.13 -1.23
N ALA A 67 6.05 -7.03 -0.53
CA ALA A 67 6.48 -5.81 -1.18
C ALA A 67 7.80 -6.09 -1.88
N SER A 68 7.92 -5.71 -3.16
CA SER A 68 9.22 -5.75 -3.82
C SER A 68 10.18 -4.85 -3.04
N ALA A 69 11.25 -5.44 -2.51
CA ALA A 69 12.34 -4.67 -1.95
C ALA A 69 12.99 -3.88 -3.08
N TRP A 70 12.85 -2.56 -3.06
CA TRP A 70 13.65 -1.72 -3.94
C TRP A 70 15.08 -1.75 -3.43
N THR A 71 15.96 -2.47 -4.13
CA THR A 71 17.39 -2.34 -3.90
C THR A 71 17.87 -1.09 -4.63
N SER A 72 17.99 0.01 -3.90
CA SER A 72 18.61 1.24 -4.42
C SER A 72 20.12 1.01 -4.55
N VAL A 73 20.59 0.66 -5.75
CA VAL A 73 22.04 0.63 -6.04
C VAL A 73 22.49 2.03 -6.42
N VAL A 74 22.99 2.79 -5.44
CA VAL A 74 23.66 4.06 -5.72
C VAL A 74 25.14 3.79 -5.95
N LYS A 75 25.57 3.79 -7.22
CA LYS A 75 26.99 3.74 -7.56
C LYS A 75 27.62 5.11 -7.29
N VAL A 76 28.20 5.28 -6.11
CA VAL A 76 28.98 6.48 -5.79
C VAL A 76 30.45 6.20 -6.14
N ARG A 77 31.12 7.15 -6.80
CA ARG A 77 32.58 7.21 -6.87
C ARG A 77 33.05 8.25 -5.85
N PRO A 78 33.15 7.89 -4.55
CA PRO A 78 33.58 8.85 -3.55
C PRO A 78 35.04 9.26 -3.75
N ASN A 79 35.33 10.54 -3.55
CA ASN A 79 36.66 11.03 -3.22
C ASN A 79 36.70 11.36 -1.70
N GLY A 80 36.21 10.44 -0.85
CA GLY A 80 36.01 10.63 0.61
C GLY A 80 34.80 9.85 1.22
N SER A 81 34.72 9.69 2.55
CA SER A 81 33.82 8.72 3.24
C SER A 81 32.36 9.15 3.50
N ASN A 82 31.49 8.13 3.43
CA ASN A 82 30.13 7.94 3.98
C ASN A 82 28.92 8.54 3.24
N VAL A 83 28.27 7.67 2.47
CA VAL A 83 26.90 7.82 1.98
C VAL A 83 25.98 7.00 2.89
N TYR A 84 25.06 7.66 3.58
CA TYR A 84 24.08 7.00 4.44
C TYR A 84 22.73 6.91 3.74
N HIS A 85 22.17 5.70 3.65
CA HIS A 85 20.82 5.49 3.14
C HIS A 85 19.83 5.43 4.31
N TYR A 86 18.90 6.38 4.34
CA TYR A 86 17.82 6.39 5.31
C TYR A 86 16.53 5.95 4.63
N TYR A 87 15.96 4.85 5.13
CA TYR A 87 14.65 4.37 4.75
C TYR A 87 13.67 4.66 5.90
N PRO A 88 12.62 5.48 5.69
CA PRO A 88 11.61 5.67 6.73
C PRO A 88 10.83 4.38 6.94
N ALA A 89 10.65 3.98 8.20
CA ALA A 89 9.78 2.86 8.57
C ALA A 89 8.33 3.34 8.80
N PRO A 90 7.31 2.52 8.49
CA PRO A 90 7.38 1.27 7.73
C PRO A 90 7.53 1.57 6.23
N ALA A 91 8.06 0.62 5.46
CA ALA A 91 8.39 0.72 4.04
C ALA A 91 7.18 1.03 3.13
N ALA A 92 6.60 2.21 3.31
CA ALA A 92 5.58 2.77 2.46
C ALA A 92 6.23 3.31 1.19
N HIS A 93 5.42 3.37 0.14
CA HIS A 93 5.84 3.75 -1.20
C HIS A 93 6.24 5.23 -1.23
N PHE A 94 7.50 5.55 -0.96
CA PHE A 94 7.97 6.94 -1.05
C PHE A 94 8.27 7.29 -2.52
N LYS A 95 7.59 8.32 -3.04
CA LYS A 95 7.88 8.91 -4.35
C LYS A 95 8.97 9.96 -4.17
N GLY A 96 10.24 9.56 -4.20
CA GLY A 96 11.34 10.53 -4.29
C GLY A 96 12.66 10.07 -3.67
N ILE A 97 13.71 10.79 -4.02
CA ILE A 97 15.03 10.72 -3.39
C ILE A 97 15.23 12.04 -2.65
N MET A 98 15.61 11.98 -1.37
CA MET A 98 16.03 13.15 -0.61
C MET A 98 17.55 13.06 -0.40
N SER A 99 18.29 14.00 -0.97
CA SER A 99 19.75 14.09 -0.86
C SER A 99 20.14 15.27 0.01
N PHE A 100 21.06 15.05 0.95
CA PHE A 100 21.59 16.10 1.82
C PHE A 100 23.09 16.26 1.59
N HIS A 101 23.52 17.51 1.48
CA HIS A 101 24.91 17.88 1.35
C HIS A 101 25.27 18.72 2.57
N HIS A 102 26.25 18.31 3.37
CA HIS A 102 26.74 19.09 4.51
C HIS A 102 28.19 19.53 4.28
N GLY A 103 28.53 20.70 4.82
CA GLY A 103 29.91 21.19 4.85
C GLY A 103 30.78 20.43 5.86
N ALA A 104 32.03 20.87 6.00
CA ALA A 104 33.00 20.28 6.94
C ALA A 104 32.57 20.33 8.42
N THR A 105 31.61 21.21 8.77
CA THR A 105 31.02 21.33 10.09
C THR A 105 29.52 21.67 9.99
N GLY A 106 28.68 21.08 10.86
CA GLY A 106 27.26 21.43 10.99
C GLY A 106 26.35 20.28 11.42
N THR A 107 25.29 20.60 12.16
CA THR A 107 24.19 19.67 12.49
C THR A 107 23.00 20.01 11.63
N MET A 108 22.52 19.06 10.82
CA MET A 108 21.31 19.24 10.03
C MET A 108 20.10 18.68 10.78
N ARG A 109 19.07 19.51 10.99
CA ARG A 109 17.81 19.12 11.64
C ARG A 109 16.67 19.26 10.63
N LEU A 110 16.04 18.15 10.26
CA LEU A 110 14.77 18.20 9.56
C LEU A 110 13.69 18.71 10.53
N VAL A 111 13.04 19.79 10.14
CA VAL A 111 11.86 20.34 10.83
C VAL A 111 10.67 20.20 9.90
N ARG A 112 9.54 19.79 10.47
CA ARG A 112 8.24 19.81 9.81
C ARG A 112 7.70 21.24 9.96
N GLU A 113 7.33 21.86 8.84
CA GLU A 113 6.48 23.06 8.86
C GLU A 113 5.03 22.68 9.17
#